data_AF-A0A3D4B092-F1
#
_entry.id   AF-A0A3D4B092-F1
#
_cell.length_a   1.000
_cell.length_b   1.000
_cell.length_c   1.000
_cell.angle_alpha   90.00
_cell.angle_beta   90.00
_cell.angle_gamma   90.00
#
_symmetry.space_group_name_H-M   'P 1'
#
loop_
_entity.id
_entity.type
_entity.pdbx_description
1 polymer ?
#
loop_
_entity_poly.entity_id
_entity_poly.type
_entity_poly.pdbx_seq_one_letter_code
_entity_poly.pdbx_strand_id
1 'polypeptide(L)' 'TMRMQGKIKRMGRFEGRRPNWKKAIVKLTDGDVIDLFSGA' A
#
# COMPACT_ATOMS: atom_id res chain seq x y z
N THR A 1 3.05 -11.97 0.05
CA THR A 1 3.30 -10.57 0.49
C THR A 1 4.45 -9.98 -0.30
N MET A 2 4.57 -8.66 -0.37
CA MET A 2 5.62 -7.97 -1.14
C MET A 2 6.16 -6.76 -0.36
N ARG A 3 7.48 -6.55 -0.40
CA ARG A 3 8.10 -5.33 0.15
C ARG A 3 8.15 -4.27 -0.94
N MET A 4 7.47 -3.15 -0.72
CA MET A 4 7.43 -2.02 -1.64
C MET A 4 8.43 -0.97 -1.19
N GLN A 5 9.40 -0.71 -2.06
CA GLN A 5 10.39 0.33 -1.86
C GLN A 5 9.74 1.70 -2.07
N GLY A 6 9.87 2.59 -1.09
CA GLY A 6 9.38 3.95 -1.16
C GLY A 6 10.14 4.75 -2.22
N LYS A 7 9.41 5.62 -2.94
CA LYS A 7 9.99 6.44 -4.02
C LYS A 7 10.85 7.56 -3.45
N ILE A 8 11.95 7.85 -4.13
CA ILE A 8 12.74 9.06 -3.87
C ILE A 8 11.95 10.26 -4.40
N LYS A 9 11.90 11.34 -3.61
CA LYS A 9 11.15 12.56 -3.88
C LYS A 9 11.93 13.77 -3.40
N ARG A 10 11.74 14.90 -4.07
CA ARG A 10 12.38 16.17 -3.76
C ARG A 10 11.35 17.18 -3.28
N MET A 11 11.69 17.94 -2.23
CA MET A 11 10.95 19.11 -1.78
C MET A 11 11.89 20.31 -1.78
N GLY A 12 11.73 21.20 -2.77
CA GLY A 12 12.65 22.31 -2.99
C GLY A 12 14.08 21.82 -3.22
N ARG A 13 15.00 22.25 -2.35
CA ARG A 13 16.43 21.85 -2.39
C ARG A 13 16.75 20.49 -1.75
N PHE A 14 15.81 19.90 -1.00
CA PHE A 14 16.07 18.68 -0.22
C PHE A 14 15.52 17.44 -0.92
N GLU A 15 16.34 16.39 -1.00
CA GLU A 15 15.96 15.07 -1.46
C GLU A 15 15.68 14.16 -0.27
N GLY A 16 14.56 13.43 -0.33
CA GLY A 16 14.15 12.49 0.69
C GLY A 16 13.47 11.27 0.07
N ARG A 17 13.23 10.25 0.87
CA ARG A 17 12.59 9.02 0.42
C ARG A 17 11.32 8.77 1.20
N ARG A 18 10.24 8.42 0.49
CA ARG A 18 9.02 7.98 1.17
C ARG A 18 9.31 6.69 1.96
N PRO A 19 8.61 6.45 3.09
CA PRO A 19 8.75 5.20 3.82
C PRO A 19 8.49 3.98 2.92
N ASN A 20 9.29 2.93 3.13
CA ASN A 20 8.99 1.62 2.57
C ASN A 20 7.72 1.08 3.23
N TRP A 21 6.95 0.29 2.49
CA TRP A 21 5.73 -0.34 3.00
C TRP A 21 5.63 -1.79 2.54
N LYS A 22 4.81 -2.57 3.23
CA LYS A 22 4.57 -3.98 2.89
C LYS A 22 3.17 -4.10 2.29
N LYS A 23 3.06 -4.68 1.10
CA LYS A 23 1.79 -5.01 0.45
C LYS A 23 1.45 -6.47 0.73
N ALA A 24 0.21 -6.72 1.13
CA ALA A 24 -0.37 -8.06 1.17
C ALA A 24 -1.59 -8.09 0.26
N ILE A 25 -1.68 -9.12 -0.58
CA ILE A 25 -2.88 -9.46 -1.34
C ILE A 25 -3.32 -10.80 -0.76
N VAL A 26 -4.58 -10.87 -0.34
CA VAL A 26 -5.15 -12.05 0.31
C VAL A 26 -6.40 -12.46 -0.45
N LYS A 27 -6.63 -13.76 -0.53
CA LYS A 27 -7.86 -14.34 -1.07
C LYS A 27 -8.81 -14.60 0.09
N LEU A 28 -10.07 -14.20 -0.06
CA LEU A 28 -11.14 -14.55 0.86
C LEU A 28 -11.74 -15.91 0.47
N THR A 29 -12.32 -16.57 1.45
CA THR A 29 -13.19 -17.72 1.23
C THR A 29 -14.46 -17.32 0.49
N ASP A 30 -15.07 -18.26 -0.21
CA ASP A 30 -16.23 -17.97 -1.05
C ASP A 30 -17.42 -17.55 -0.18
N GLY A 31 -18.00 -16.38 -0.48
CA GLY A 31 -19.12 -15.79 0.27
C GLY A 31 -18.71 -14.75 1.32
N ASP A 32 -17.42 -14.63 1.66
CA ASP A 32 -16.94 -13.62 2.60
C ASP A 32 -16.68 -12.28 1.91
N VAL A 33 -17.18 -11.21 2.53
CA VAL A 33 -17.04 -9.82 2.06
C VAL A 33 -16.49 -8.98 3.20
N ILE A 34 -15.60 -8.04 2.86
CA ILE A 34 -15.11 -7.06 3.81
C ILE A 34 -15.93 -5.77 3.63
N ASP A 35 -16.82 -5.48 4.58
CA ASP A 35 -17.77 -4.37 4.54
C ASP A 35 -17.12 -3.00 4.32
N LEU A 36 -15.87 -2.83 4.76
CA LEU A 36 -15.10 -1.60 4.58
C LEU A 36 -14.79 -1.28 3.11
N PHE A 37 -14.93 -2.25 2.20
CA PHE A 37 -14.62 -2.11 0.78
C PHE A 37 -15.87 -2.22 -0.13
N SER A 38 -17.08 -2.35 0.43
CA SER A 38 -18.32 -2.59 -0.33
C SER A 38 -19.14 -1.33 -0.67
N GLY A 39 -18.72 -0.14 -0.21
CA GLY A 39 -19.35 1.15 -0.55
C GLY A 39 -18.37 2.09 -1.25
N ALA A 40 -18.54 2.26 -2.56
CA ALA A 40 -17.94 3.33 -3.36
C ALA A 40 -19.05 4.25 -3.88
#